data_AF-A0A3D2UZR3-F1
#
_entry.id   AF-A0A3D2UZR3-F1
#
_cell.length_a   1.000
_cell.length_b   1.000
_cell.length_c   1.000
_cell.angle_alpha   90.00
_cell.angle_beta   90.00
_cell.angle_gamma   90.00
#
_symmetry.space_group_name_H-M   'P 1'
#
loop_
_entity.id
_entity.type
_entity.pdbx_description
1 polymer ?
#
loop_
_entity_poly.entity_id
_entity_poly.type
_entity_poly.pdbx_seq_one_letter_code
_entity_poly.pdbx_strand_id
1 'polypeptide(L)'
;IETEKTWLRENQIALVLSDVASMPVKAAHDIGIPSILIGNFTWHNIYSHLPGAEEQKHLLQMLEEEYSCADLHILPQCHLPQPSTRKTKEVGFIAQKGQDIRKNLEQYLDVSFAGKTMVFIYLGEYGTRSVLWENLSQHKNCLYLTRDPIEQVVPNLYLLDDR
;
A
#
# COMPACT_ATOMS: atom_id res chain seq x y z
N ILE A 1 -12.57 -11.73 -18.38
CA ILE A 1 -12.59 -13.10 -17.82
C ILE A 1 -12.30 -14.17 -18.89
N GLU A 2 -13.07 -14.32 -19.97
CA GLU A 2 -12.82 -15.41 -20.95
C GLU A 2 -11.41 -15.40 -21.57
N THR A 3 -10.89 -14.23 -21.90
CA THR A 3 -9.51 -14.07 -22.40
C THR A 3 -8.49 -14.58 -21.38
N GLU A 4 -8.65 -14.23 -20.10
CA GLU A 4 -7.79 -14.67 -19.01
C GLU A 4 -7.84 -16.19 -18.85
N LYS A 5 -9.04 -16.78 -18.82
CA LYS A 5 -9.22 -18.24 -18.73
C LYS A 5 -8.54 -18.99 -19.86
N THR A 6 -8.62 -18.45 -21.08
CA THR A 6 -7.96 -19.03 -22.26
C THR A 6 -6.45 -18.98 -22.08
N TRP A 7 -5.91 -17.82 -21.71
CA TRP A 7 -4.48 -17.64 -21.45
C TRP A 7 -3.96 -18.57 -20.35
N LEU A 8 -4.67 -18.69 -19.22
CA LEU A 8 -4.31 -19.59 -18.11
C LEU A 8 -4.22 -21.05 -18.55
N ARG A 9 -5.15 -21.51 -19.38
CA ARG A 9 -5.15 -22.89 -19.91
C ARG A 9 -4.03 -23.13 -20.91
N GLU A 10 -3.88 -22.23 -21.89
CA GLU A 10 -2.88 -22.35 -22.94
C GLU A 10 -1.45 -22.35 -22.37
N ASN A 11 -1.22 -21.59 -21.31
CA ASN A 11 0.07 -21.52 -20.62
C ASN A 11 0.23 -22.56 -19.50
N GLN A 12 -0.74 -23.47 -19.34
CA GLN A 12 -0.72 -24.55 -18.35
C GLN A 12 -0.43 -24.05 -16.92
N ILE A 13 -1.05 -22.93 -16.55
CA ILE A 13 -0.87 -22.34 -15.23
C ILE A 13 -1.39 -23.31 -14.16
N ALA A 14 -0.62 -23.51 -13.10
CA ALA A 14 -0.96 -24.45 -12.01
C ALA A 14 -1.48 -23.75 -10.75
N LEU A 15 -1.25 -22.43 -10.62
CA LEU A 15 -1.62 -21.61 -9.48
C LEU A 15 -1.71 -20.14 -9.92
N VAL A 16 -2.74 -19.43 -9.50
CA VAL A 16 -2.83 -17.97 -9.65
C VAL A 16 -2.51 -17.30 -8.33
N LEU A 17 -1.57 -16.35 -8.36
CA LEU A 17 -1.27 -15.46 -7.25
C LEU A 17 -1.69 -14.05 -7.66
N SER A 18 -2.64 -13.46 -6.93
CA SER A 18 -3.17 -12.15 -7.25
C SER A 18 -2.85 -11.15 -6.15
N ASP A 19 -2.19 -10.05 -6.50
CA ASP A 19 -2.04 -8.88 -5.63
C ASP A 19 -3.33 -8.05 -5.74
N VAL A 20 -4.25 -8.28 -4.81
CA VAL A 20 -5.58 -7.67 -4.63
C VAL A 20 -6.57 -7.73 -5.81
N ALA A 21 -6.16 -8.05 -7.05
CA ALA A 21 -7.07 -8.11 -8.19
C ALA A 21 -8.04 -9.30 -8.09
N SER A 22 -9.34 -9.06 -8.23
CA SER A 22 -10.39 -10.07 -8.06
C SER A 22 -10.60 -10.94 -9.31
N MET A 23 -10.54 -10.35 -10.50
CA MET A 23 -10.82 -11.02 -11.77
C MET A 23 -9.94 -12.27 -12.04
N PRO A 24 -8.61 -12.26 -11.81
CA PRO A 24 -7.78 -13.45 -12.02
C PRO A 24 -8.13 -14.62 -11.08
N VAL A 25 -8.56 -14.31 -9.86
CA VAL A 25 -9.02 -15.30 -8.87
C VAL A 25 -10.28 -15.99 -9.39
N LYS A 26 -11.25 -15.22 -9.86
CA LYS A 26 -12.47 -15.74 -10.47
C LYS A 26 -12.18 -16.60 -11.71
N ALA A 27 -11.28 -16.13 -12.58
CA ALA A 27 -10.89 -16.84 -13.78
C ALA A 27 -10.25 -18.21 -13.44
N ALA A 28 -9.37 -18.27 -12.44
CA ALA A 28 -8.74 -19.50 -11.97
C ALA A 28 -9.76 -20.50 -11.41
N HIS A 29 -10.66 -20.01 -10.54
CA HIS A 29 -11.74 -20.81 -9.96
C HIS A 29 -12.65 -21.43 -11.03
N ASP A 30 -13.06 -20.64 -12.03
CA ASP A 30 -13.94 -21.11 -13.12
C ASP A 30 -13.33 -22.24 -13.97
N ILE A 31 -12.00 -22.40 -13.95
CA ILE A 31 -11.29 -23.46 -14.67
C ILE A 31 -10.64 -24.49 -13.75
N GLY A 32 -10.91 -24.42 -12.44
CA GLY A 32 -10.46 -25.40 -11.45
C GLY A 32 -8.98 -25.31 -11.07
N ILE A 33 -8.35 -24.15 -11.24
CA ILE A 33 -6.96 -23.89 -10.82
C ILE A 33 -6.99 -23.22 -9.44
N PRO A 34 -6.13 -23.64 -8.49
CA PRO A 34 -6.06 -22.99 -7.19
C PRO A 34 -5.63 -21.52 -7.32
N SER A 35 -6.11 -20.70 -6.41
CA SER A 35 -5.82 -19.27 -6.37
C SER A 35 -5.52 -18.76 -4.97
N ILE A 36 -4.53 -17.87 -4.87
CA ILE A 36 -4.16 -17.19 -3.65
C ILE A 36 -4.29 -15.70 -3.88
N LEU A 37 -5.09 -15.05 -3.04
CA LEU A 37 -5.17 -13.61 -2.96
C LEU A 37 -4.15 -13.12 -1.93
N ILE A 38 -3.35 -12.12 -2.28
CA ILE A 38 -2.50 -11.38 -1.35
C ILE A 38 -3.04 -9.96 -1.30
N GLY A 39 -3.39 -9.49 -0.11
CA GLY A 39 -3.88 -8.13 0.07
C GLY A 39 -4.15 -7.81 1.51
N ASN A 40 -3.81 -6.61 1.96
CA ASN A 40 -4.24 -6.12 3.25
C ASN A 40 -5.69 -5.59 3.19
N PHE A 41 -6.25 -5.42 2.00
CA PHE A 41 -7.67 -5.12 1.79
C PHE A 41 -8.13 -5.69 0.45
N THR A 42 -9.43 -5.65 0.21
CA THR A 42 -10.04 -5.89 -1.11
C THR A 42 -10.65 -4.60 -1.64
N TRP A 43 -10.85 -4.48 -2.95
CA TRP A 43 -11.56 -3.34 -3.53
C TRP A 43 -13.01 -3.27 -3.06
N HIS A 44 -13.62 -4.41 -2.73
CA HIS A 44 -14.92 -4.43 -2.07
C HIS A 44 -14.86 -3.70 -0.72
N ASN A 45 -13.85 -3.97 0.12
CA ASN A 45 -13.69 -3.29 1.41
C ASN A 45 -13.52 -1.77 1.27
N ILE A 46 -12.79 -1.32 0.24
CA ILE A 46 -12.57 0.12 0.02
C ILE A 46 -13.87 0.76 -0.48
N TYR A 47 -14.44 0.22 -1.56
CA TYR A 47 -15.57 0.85 -2.24
C TYR A 47 -16.89 0.75 -1.48
N SER A 48 -17.10 -0.28 -0.66
CA SER A 48 -18.33 -0.43 0.13
C SER A 48 -18.54 0.68 1.17
N HIS A 49 -17.50 1.45 1.51
CA HIS A 49 -17.55 2.51 2.51
C HIS A 49 -17.46 3.92 1.90
N LEU A 50 -17.39 4.04 0.57
CA LEU A 50 -17.36 5.34 -0.08
C LEU A 50 -18.78 5.92 -0.25
N PRO A 51 -18.93 7.26 -0.25
CA PRO A 51 -20.16 7.89 -0.72
C PRO A 51 -20.47 7.42 -2.15
N GLY A 52 -21.70 6.99 -2.41
CA GLY A 52 -22.09 6.45 -3.72
C GLY A 52 -22.06 4.91 -3.82
N ALA A 53 -21.67 4.20 -2.75
CA ALA A 53 -21.56 2.74 -2.74
C ALA A 53 -22.91 2.04 -3.04
N GLU A 54 -24.01 2.59 -2.51
CA GLU A 54 -25.35 2.01 -2.65
C GLU A 54 -25.84 2.04 -4.10
N GLU A 55 -25.44 3.04 -4.88
CA GLU A 55 -25.72 3.17 -6.31
C GLU A 55 -24.90 2.17 -7.14
N GLN A 56 -23.80 1.65 -6.59
CA GLN A 56 -22.89 0.70 -7.24
C GLN A 56 -23.00 -0.73 -6.67
N LYS A 57 -24.14 -1.09 -6.07
CA LYS A 57 -24.38 -2.43 -5.48
C LYS A 57 -24.02 -3.59 -6.40
N HIS A 58 -24.31 -3.49 -7.70
CA HIS A 58 -23.98 -4.54 -8.65
C HIS A 58 -22.47 -4.75 -8.80
N LEU A 59 -21.68 -3.66 -8.79
CA LEU A 59 -20.23 -3.74 -8.81
C LEU A 59 -19.68 -4.32 -7.50
N LEU A 60 -20.22 -3.88 -6.36
CA LEU A 60 -19.82 -4.41 -5.05
C LEU A 60 -20.11 -5.89 -4.93
N GLN A 61 -21.29 -6.32 -5.38
CA GLN A 61 -21.67 -7.73 -5.41
C GLN A 61 -20.73 -8.54 -6.33
N MET A 62 -20.42 -8.02 -7.53
CA MET A 62 -19.44 -8.66 -8.43
C MET A 62 -18.09 -8.84 -7.74
N LEU A 63 -17.56 -7.81 -7.10
CA LEU A 63 -16.28 -7.89 -6.39
C LEU A 63 -16.34 -8.92 -5.27
N GLU A 64 -17.40 -8.93 -4.46
CA GLU A 64 -17.58 -9.89 -3.38
C GLU A 64 -17.62 -11.34 -3.90
N GLU A 65 -18.36 -11.58 -5.00
CA GLU A 65 -18.42 -12.88 -5.67
C GLU A 65 -17.05 -13.32 -6.19
N GLU A 66 -16.32 -12.44 -6.86
CA GLU A 66 -14.99 -12.74 -7.39
C GLU A 66 -13.98 -13.02 -6.26
N TYR A 67 -13.97 -12.22 -5.19
CA TYR A 67 -13.10 -12.44 -4.03
C TYR A 67 -13.44 -13.72 -3.25
N SER A 68 -14.72 -14.14 -3.26
CA SER A 68 -15.13 -15.40 -2.63
C SER A 68 -14.55 -16.64 -3.31
N CYS A 69 -14.05 -16.50 -4.55
CA CYS A 69 -13.46 -17.58 -5.32
C CYS A 69 -12.01 -17.93 -4.91
N ALA A 70 -11.39 -17.13 -4.03
CA ALA A 70 -10.01 -17.40 -3.58
C ALA A 70 -9.93 -18.63 -2.66
N ASP A 71 -8.99 -19.53 -2.92
CA ASP A 71 -8.76 -20.70 -2.05
C ASP A 71 -8.05 -20.33 -0.74
N LEU A 72 -7.23 -19.27 -0.78
CA LEU A 72 -6.53 -18.71 0.37
C LEU A 72 -6.35 -17.20 0.20
N HIS A 73 -6.60 -16.45 1.28
CA HIS A 73 -6.25 -15.04 1.37
C HIS A 73 -5.09 -14.84 2.35
N ILE A 74 -3.93 -14.46 1.84
CA ILE A 74 -2.79 -14.03 2.65
C ILE A 74 -3.03 -12.56 3.03
N LEU A 75 -3.02 -12.29 4.34
CA LEU A 75 -3.30 -10.99 4.94
C LEU A 75 -2.01 -10.40 5.51
N PRO A 76 -1.34 -9.47 4.80
CA PRO A 76 -0.22 -8.73 5.36
C PRO A 76 -0.63 -7.87 6.57
N GLN A 77 0.36 -7.44 7.35
CA GLN A 77 0.14 -6.50 8.46
C GLN A 77 -0.64 -5.25 7.99
N CYS A 78 -1.44 -4.68 8.90
CA CYS A 78 -2.37 -3.57 8.62
C CYS A 78 -3.52 -3.96 7.67
N HIS A 79 -3.96 -5.22 7.72
CA HIS A 79 -5.13 -5.65 6.97
C HIS A 79 -6.44 -5.16 7.59
N LEU A 80 -7.44 -4.95 6.74
CA LEU A 80 -8.82 -4.72 7.16
C LEU A 80 -9.47 -6.03 7.63
N PRO A 81 -10.48 -5.96 8.52
CA PRO A 81 -11.26 -7.13 8.91
C PRO A 81 -11.87 -7.82 7.69
N GLN A 82 -11.82 -9.15 7.68
CA GLN A 82 -12.37 -9.98 6.60
C GLN A 82 -13.58 -10.79 7.11
N PRO A 83 -14.51 -11.20 6.24
CA PRO A 83 -15.55 -12.15 6.60
C PRO A 83 -14.94 -13.46 7.12
N SER A 84 -15.51 -14.02 8.21
CA SER A 84 -15.01 -15.23 8.88
C SER A 84 -15.11 -16.51 8.04
N THR A 85 -15.78 -16.46 6.89
CA THR A 85 -16.05 -17.61 6.03
C THR A 85 -14.90 -17.96 5.09
N ARG A 86 -13.87 -17.12 4.97
CA ARG A 86 -12.75 -17.32 4.04
C ARG A 86 -11.57 -17.98 4.74
N LYS A 87 -10.85 -18.87 4.03
CA LYS A 87 -9.55 -19.37 4.49
C LYS A 87 -8.54 -18.23 4.41
N THR A 88 -8.06 -17.78 5.57
CA THR A 88 -7.11 -16.68 5.67
C THR A 88 -5.80 -17.12 6.32
N LYS A 89 -4.72 -16.42 5.99
CA LYS A 89 -3.43 -16.56 6.66
C LYS A 89 -2.83 -15.18 6.90
N GLU A 90 -2.81 -14.76 8.15
CA GLU A 90 -2.09 -13.54 8.55
C GLU A 90 -0.57 -13.75 8.45
N VAL A 91 0.09 -12.73 7.92
CA VAL A 91 1.55 -12.62 7.82
C VAL A 91 1.99 -11.21 8.23
N GLY A 92 3.29 -11.03 8.47
CA GLY A 92 3.84 -9.71 8.80
C GLY A 92 3.85 -8.74 7.60
N PHE A 93 4.69 -7.72 7.68
CA PHE A 93 4.89 -6.81 6.55
C PHE A 93 5.53 -7.55 5.36
N ILE A 94 4.91 -7.41 4.18
CA ILE A 94 5.54 -7.75 2.90
C ILE A 94 6.17 -6.46 2.39
N ALA A 95 7.44 -6.25 2.73
CA ALA A 95 8.16 -5.04 2.38
C ALA A 95 9.64 -5.36 2.12
N GLN A 96 10.30 -4.47 1.39
CA GLN A 96 11.75 -4.51 1.30
C GLN A 96 12.36 -4.23 2.67
N LYS A 97 13.40 -4.98 3.02
CA LYS A 97 14.12 -4.74 4.28
C LYS A 97 14.85 -3.40 4.18
N GLY A 98 14.54 -2.49 5.09
CA GLY A 98 15.24 -1.22 5.21
C GLY A 98 16.74 -1.42 5.42
N GLN A 99 17.53 -0.53 4.83
CA GLN A 99 18.98 -0.47 5.04
C GLN A 99 19.29 0.75 5.91
N ASP A 100 20.34 0.66 6.73
CA ASP A 100 20.85 1.81 7.44
C ASP A 100 21.60 2.72 6.45
N ILE A 101 20.94 3.82 6.07
CA ILE A 101 21.46 4.82 5.14
C ILE A 101 21.88 6.11 5.85
N ARG A 102 21.98 6.12 7.17
CA ARG A 102 22.25 7.33 7.96
C ARG A 102 23.46 8.12 7.45
N LYS A 103 24.60 7.45 7.30
CA LYS A 103 25.86 8.09 6.86
C LYS A 103 25.76 8.66 5.46
N ASN A 104 25.03 7.98 4.57
CA ASN A 104 24.82 8.46 3.21
C ASN A 104 23.97 9.73 3.21
N LEU A 105 22.93 9.79 4.05
CA LEU A 105 22.11 10.99 4.22
C LEU A 105 22.90 12.15 4.83
N GLU A 106 23.70 11.90 5.87
CA GLU A 106 24.56 12.92 6.47
C GLU A 106 25.55 13.51 5.46
N GLN A 107 26.19 12.65 4.65
CA GLN A 107 27.10 13.06 3.58
C GLN A 107 26.38 13.83 2.46
N TYR A 108 25.19 13.36 2.06
CA TYR A 108 24.43 13.97 0.97
C TYR A 108 23.91 15.36 1.32
N LEU A 109 23.40 15.52 2.54
CA LEU A 109 22.80 16.76 3.03
C LEU A 109 23.83 17.72 3.65
N ASP A 110 25.10 17.30 3.75
CA ASP A 110 26.19 18.01 4.44
C ASP A 110 25.79 18.45 5.86
N VAL A 111 25.23 17.51 6.64
CA VAL A 111 24.72 17.77 7.98
C VAL A 111 25.00 16.58 8.91
N SER A 112 25.24 16.86 10.18
CA SER A 112 25.38 15.83 11.21
C SER A 112 24.06 15.57 11.92
N PHE A 113 23.68 14.29 12.04
CA PHE A 113 22.50 13.87 12.82
C PHE A 113 22.86 13.54 14.28
N ALA A 114 24.13 13.67 14.67
CA ALA A 114 24.58 13.36 16.03
C ALA A 114 23.86 14.24 17.07
N GLY A 115 23.26 13.58 18.07
CA GLY A 115 22.51 14.26 19.14
C GLY A 115 21.20 14.92 18.69
N LYS A 116 20.73 14.66 17.47
CA LYS A 116 19.45 15.15 16.94
C LYS A 116 18.41 14.03 16.87
N THR A 117 17.14 14.40 17.05
CA THR A 117 16.01 13.53 16.71
C THR A 117 15.69 13.71 15.23
N MET A 118 15.83 12.64 14.45
CA MET A 118 15.47 12.66 13.03
C MET A 118 13.99 12.36 12.85
N VAL A 119 13.28 13.19 12.08
CA VAL A 119 11.85 13.04 11.79
C VAL A 119 11.66 13.07 10.28
N PHE A 120 11.08 12.01 9.72
CA PHE A 120 10.66 12.00 8.31
C PHE A 120 9.18 12.35 8.21
N ILE A 121 8.85 13.33 7.37
CA ILE A 121 7.50 13.81 7.12
C ILE A 121 7.19 13.56 5.65
N TYR A 122 6.10 12.84 5.39
CA TYR A 122 5.59 12.60 4.04
C TYR A 122 4.06 12.57 4.10
N LEU A 123 3.44 13.51 3.40
CA LEU A 123 2.00 13.76 3.40
C LEU A 123 1.42 13.65 1.98
N GLY A 124 2.27 13.52 0.98
CA GLY A 124 1.88 13.53 -0.43
C GLY A 124 1.54 14.93 -0.93
N GLU A 125 1.36 15.03 -2.25
CA GLU A 125 1.20 16.31 -2.98
C GLU A 125 0.10 17.22 -2.41
N TYR A 126 -1.00 16.62 -1.91
CA TYR A 126 -2.16 17.35 -1.43
C TYR A 126 -2.15 17.64 0.08
N GLY A 127 -1.26 17.00 0.84
CA GLY A 127 -1.22 17.10 2.30
C GLY A 127 -0.39 18.27 2.83
N THR A 128 0.48 18.87 2.01
CA THR A 128 1.44 19.89 2.46
C THR A 128 0.84 21.24 2.81
N ARG A 129 -0.29 21.61 2.17
CA ARG A 129 -0.88 22.95 2.27
C ARG A 129 -1.53 23.23 3.62
N SER A 130 -1.89 22.19 4.37
CA SER A 130 -2.53 22.31 5.68
C SER A 130 -1.55 22.31 6.86
N VAL A 131 -0.25 22.20 6.58
CA VAL A 131 0.80 22.11 7.61
C VAL A 131 1.50 23.44 7.81
N LEU A 132 1.61 23.85 9.07
CA LEU A 132 2.36 25.04 9.51
C LEU A 132 3.85 24.68 9.68
N TRP A 133 4.56 24.57 8.55
CA TRP A 133 5.96 24.13 8.49
C TRP A 133 6.92 25.01 9.29
N GLU A 134 6.61 26.30 9.44
CA GLU A 134 7.39 27.26 10.21
C GLU A 134 7.55 26.85 11.70
N ASN A 135 6.58 26.11 12.25
CA ASN A 135 6.62 25.65 13.64
C ASN A 135 7.74 24.63 13.90
N LEU A 136 8.24 23.94 12.86
CA LEU A 136 9.36 23.02 12.99
C LEU A 136 10.63 23.72 13.48
N SER A 137 10.81 25.00 13.14
CA SER A 137 11.95 25.82 13.56
C SER A 137 12.06 25.99 15.09
N GLN A 138 10.96 25.80 15.82
CA GLN A 138 10.92 25.89 17.29
C GLN A 138 11.68 24.73 17.95
N HIS A 139 11.90 23.63 17.24
CA HIS A 139 12.52 22.41 17.77
C HIS A 139 13.97 22.25 17.31
N LYS A 140 14.88 23.01 17.93
CA LYS A 140 16.32 23.02 17.57
C LYS A 140 17.05 21.67 17.71
N ASN A 141 16.48 20.74 18.47
CA ASN A 141 17.03 19.39 18.66
C ASN A 141 16.54 18.38 17.62
N CYS A 142 15.65 18.80 16.72
CA CYS A 142 15.14 17.96 15.64
C CYS A 142 15.80 18.32 14.31
N LEU A 143 15.90 17.31 13.45
CA LEU A 143 16.19 17.47 12.04
C LEU A 143 15.07 16.77 11.25
N TYR A 144 14.54 17.48 10.28
CA TYR A 144 13.39 17.07 9.52
C TYR A 144 13.78 16.72 8.09
N LEU A 145 13.26 15.62 7.60
CA LEU A 145 13.40 15.18 6.21
C LEU A 145 11.99 15.14 5.60
N THR A 146 11.84 15.64 4.38
CA THR A 146 10.58 15.55 3.63
C THR A 146 10.85 15.17 2.18
N ARG A 147 9.88 14.56 1.52
CA ARG A 147 9.84 14.42 0.05
C ARG A 147 8.81 15.35 -0.59
N ASP A 148 7.95 15.95 0.20
CA ASP A 148 6.91 16.78 -0.35
C ASP A 148 7.49 18.15 -0.75
N PRO A 149 7.07 18.74 -1.88
CA PRO A 149 7.53 20.07 -2.27
C PRO A 149 7.01 21.11 -1.27
N ILE A 150 7.92 21.94 -0.74
CA ILE A 150 7.61 23.00 0.21
C ILE A 150 8.15 24.31 -0.35
N GLU A 151 7.28 25.32 -0.46
CA GLU A 151 7.64 26.64 -1.00
C GLU A 151 8.46 27.49 -0.01
N GLN A 152 8.36 27.18 1.28
CA GLN A 152 8.98 27.92 2.37
C GLN A 152 10.32 27.31 2.76
N VAL A 153 11.32 28.17 2.99
CA VAL A 153 12.61 27.73 3.57
C VAL A 153 12.44 27.61 5.08
N VAL A 154 12.54 26.38 5.59
CA VAL A 154 12.38 26.09 7.02
C VAL A 154 13.70 25.59 7.60
N PRO A 155 14.21 26.21 8.69
CA PRO A 155 15.43 25.76 9.35
C PRO A 155 15.35 24.28 9.78
N ASN A 156 16.44 23.54 9.56
CA ASN A 156 16.57 22.11 9.87
C ASN A 156 15.61 21.19 9.12
N LEU A 157 14.92 21.67 8.07
CA LEU A 157 14.10 20.86 7.16
C LEU A 157 14.82 20.68 5.84
N TYR A 158 15.01 19.43 5.43
CA TYR A 158 15.71 19.07 4.20
C TYR A 158 14.78 18.30 3.27
N LEU A 159 14.74 18.74 2.01
CA LEU A 159 14.03 18.05 0.94
C LEU A 159 14.91 16.93 0.37
N LEU A 160 14.42 15.70 0.41
CA LEU A 160 15.00 14.55 -0.27
C LEU A 160 14.42 14.50 -1.68
N ASP A 161 15.28 14.52 -2.70
CA ASP A 161 14.87 14.26 -4.07
C ASP A 161 14.77 12.74 -4.34
N ASP A 162 14.44 12.37 -5.58
CA ASP A 162 14.24 10.97 -5.99
C ASP A 162 15.54 10.14 -6.06
N ARG A 163 16.67 10.66 -5.56
CA ARG A 163 17.96 9.96 -5.54
C ARG A 163 18.10 8.97 -4.38
#